data_AF-A0A1H3QQJ2-F1
#
_entry.id   AF-A0A1H3QQJ2-F1
#
_cell.length_a   1.000
_cell.length_b   1.000
_cell.length_c   1.000
_cell.angle_alpha   90.00
_cell.angle_beta   90.00
_cell.angle_gamma   90.00
#
_symmetry.space_group_name_H-M   'P 1'
#
loop_
_entity.id
_entity.type
_entity.pdbx_description
1 polymer ?
#
loop_
_entity_poly.entity_id
_entity_poly.type
_entity_poly.pdbx_seq_one_letter_code
_entity_poly.pdbx_strand_id
1 'polypeptide(L)'
;MAAEIREIACDESGYEGQQLVSSPTTVFAHGSVHLSWAAAAECMAELRARIKSPATEYKANHLLREKHRAVLVWLLGTGGPVHGHAYVQLVDKPRFLVRTLLDQLIDAPDRVDTLPVTAEPRWRRFLMAGNALLRTREPLDPTAADVLFQAIGDLRRTGVPPAADETLALLGKNRARADDFLDRRRTDPPAFAPVDLLAPAIVNAVAHWGPVRITHDFQSSLTPTRVAWLREAAPDLADLTLVDSNDDPRVQVADIVAGTVRVIAGRSDPELAALASGYVTATARTVAP
;
A
#
# COMPACT_ATOMS: atom_id res chain seq x y z
N MET A 1 28.55 20.23 0.16
CA MET A 1 27.29 21.00 0.17
C MET A 1 26.26 20.11 0.82
N ALA A 2 25.58 20.56 1.87
CA ALA A 2 24.47 19.78 2.44
C ALA A 2 23.39 19.62 1.36
N ALA A 3 22.88 18.41 1.16
CA ALA A 3 21.77 18.20 0.24
C ALA A 3 20.55 19.01 0.71
N GLU A 4 19.88 19.67 -0.22
CA GLU A 4 18.65 20.40 0.08
C GLU A 4 17.55 19.41 0.49
N ILE A 5 16.98 19.62 1.67
CA ILE A 5 15.89 18.78 2.20
C ILE A 5 14.59 19.21 1.54
N ARG A 6 13.92 18.27 0.86
CA ARG A 6 12.64 18.51 0.18
C ARG A 6 11.46 18.42 1.15
N GLU A 7 10.41 19.20 0.91
CA GLU A 7 9.14 19.07 1.63
C GLU A 7 8.16 18.24 0.82
N ILE A 8 7.77 17.09 1.35
CA ILE A 8 6.89 16.14 0.67
C ILE A 8 5.59 16.01 1.45
N ALA A 9 4.45 16.09 0.77
CA ALA A 9 3.17 15.76 1.36
C ALA A 9 2.71 14.38 0.92
N CYS A 10 2.13 13.60 1.83
CA CYS A 10 1.75 12.21 1.58
C CYS A 10 0.33 11.91 2.05
N ASP A 11 -0.31 10.97 1.36
CA ASP A 11 -1.56 10.33 1.78
C ASP A 11 -1.66 8.92 1.17
N GLU A 12 -2.51 8.07 1.73
CA GLU A 12 -2.78 6.73 1.26
C GLU A 12 -4.22 6.52 0.80
N SER A 13 -4.38 5.64 -0.19
CA SER A 13 -5.68 5.21 -0.67
C SER A 13 -5.81 3.70 -0.60
N GLY A 14 -6.89 3.22 0.01
CA GLY A 14 -7.17 1.78 0.14
C GLY A 14 -6.36 1.13 1.24
N TYR A 15 -6.03 1.89 2.28
CA TYR A 15 -5.45 1.35 3.48
C TYR A 15 -6.58 0.95 4.44
N GLU A 16 -6.64 -0.32 4.81
CA GLU A 16 -7.52 -0.80 5.90
C GLU A 16 -6.67 -1.48 7.00
N GLY A 17 -5.52 -0.87 7.31
CA GLY A 17 -4.57 -1.41 8.25
C GLY A 17 -4.03 -2.77 7.79
N GLN A 18 -4.18 -3.78 8.65
CA GLN A 18 -3.60 -5.10 8.42
C GLN A 18 -4.55 -6.09 7.73
N GLN A 19 -5.73 -5.62 7.27
CA GLN A 19 -6.73 -6.45 6.60
C GLN A 19 -6.54 -6.40 5.08
N LEU A 20 -5.80 -7.35 4.53
CA LEU A 20 -5.40 -7.35 3.12
C LEU A 20 -6.37 -8.11 2.18
N VAL A 21 -7.14 -9.05 2.71
CA VAL A 21 -7.94 -10.00 1.88
C VAL A 21 -9.45 -9.76 1.94
N SER A 22 -9.99 -9.34 3.09
CA SER A 22 -11.43 -9.06 3.24
C SER A 22 -11.77 -7.58 3.04
N SER A 23 -10.84 -6.83 2.48
CA SER A 23 -10.99 -5.43 2.14
C SER A 23 -11.83 -5.25 0.86
N PRO A 24 -12.59 -4.15 0.72
CA PRO A 24 -13.24 -3.79 -0.54
C PRO A 24 -12.26 -3.43 -1.66
N THR A 25 -10.98 -3.19 -1.33
CA THR A 25 -9.95 -2.76 -2.27
C THR A 25 -8.80 -3.75 -2.32
N THR A 26 -8.44 -4.24 -3.51
CA THR A 26 -7.34 -5.20 -3.70
C THR A 26 -5.98 -4.52 -3.88
N VAL A 27 -5.98 -3.21 -4.10
CA VAL A 27 -4.77 -2.40 -4.32
C VAL A 27 -4.70 -1.32 -3.26
N PHE A 28 -3.53 -1.19 -2.65
CA PHE A 28 -3.13 -0.05 -1.82
C PHE A 28 -2.34 0.94 -2.67
N ALA A 29 -2.53 2.23 -2.42
CA ALA A 29 -1.70 3.27 -2.98
C ALA A 29 -1.18 4.21 -1.90
N HIS A 30 0.07 4.64 -2.03
CA HIS A 30 0.64 5.73 -1.25
C HIS A 30 1.10 6.80 -2.23
N GLY A 31 0.48 7.98 -2.15
CA GLY A 31 0.82 9.13 -2.96
C GLY A 31 1.73 10.06 -2.18
N SER A 32 2.73 10.60 -2.86
CA SER A 32 3.65 11.59 -2.33
C SER A 32 3.83 12.71 -3.35
N VAL A 33 3.81 13.96 -2.90
CA VAL A 33 3.89 15.14 -3.77
C VAL A 33 4.91 16.14 -3.28
N HIS A 34 5.69 16.68 -4.20
CA HIS A 34 6.65 17.76 -3.97
C HIS A 34 6.08 19.06 -4.55
N LEU A 35 5.18 19.68 -3.80
CA LEU A 35 4.54 20.96 -4.15
C LEU A 35 4.66 21.93 -2.98
N SER A 36 4.84 23.22 -3.30
CA SER A 36 4.65 24.26 -2.30
C SER A 36 3.17 24.32 -1.88
N TRP A 37 2.92 24.86 -0.70
CA TRP A 37 1.56 25.05 -0.20
C TRP A 37 0.71 25.87 -1.21
N ALA A 38 1.27 26.96 -1.75
CA ALA A 38 0.59 27.82 -2.72
C ALA A 38 0.23 27.09 -4.02
N ALA A 39 1.16 26.32 -4.59
CA ALA A 39 0.91 25.54 -5.80
C ALA A 39 -0.16 24.46 -5.57
N ALA A 40 -0.13 23.80 -4.41
CA ALA A 40 -1.16 22.83 -4.05
C ALA A 40 -2.53 23.48 -3.85
N ALA A 41 -2.59 24.65 -3.21
CA ALA A 41 -3.84 25.40 -3.03
C ALA A 41 -4.45 25.84 -4.37
N GLU A 42 -3.63 26.35 -5.29
CA GLU A 42 -4.03 26.71 -6.66
C GLU A 42 -4.53 25.48 -7.43
N CYS A 43 -3.81 24.36 -7.35
CA CYS A 43 -4.23 23.09 -7.95
C CYS A 43 -5.60 22.66 -7.43
N MET A 44 -5.83 22.72 -6.12
CA MET A 44 -7.11 22.35 -5.51
C MET A 44 -8.23 23.33 -5.88
N ALA A 45 -7.95 24.63 -5.96
CA ALA A 45 -8.93 25.63 -6.39
C ALA A 45 -9.37 25.39 -7.84
N GLU A 46 -8.42 25.17 -8.75
CA GLU A 46 -8.69 24.88 -10.16
C GLU A 46 -9.43 23.55 -10.33
N LEU A 47 -9.06 22.52 -9.58
CA LEU A 47 -9.76 21.23 -9.56
C LEU A 47 -11.24 21.42 -9.20
N ARG A 48 -11.53 22.16 -8.11
CA ARG A 48 -12.89 22.47 -7.67
C ARG A 48 -13.66 23.26 -8.74
N ALA A 49 -13.03 24.26 -9.35
CA ALA A 49 -13.62 25.07 -10.41
C ALA A 49 -14.00 24.25 -11.66
N ARG A 50 -13.18 23.25 -12.02
CA ARG A 50 -13.44 22.36 -13.16
C ARG A 50 -14.55 21.35 -12.90
N ILE A 51 -14.64 20.80 -11.70
CA ILE A 51 -15.63 19.77 -11.36
C ILE A 51 -17.03 20.37 -11.20
N LYS A 52 -17.13 21.63 -10.75
CA LYS A 52 -18.40 22.36 -10.56
C LYS A 52 -19.42 21.57 -9.72
N SER A 53 -18.96 20.93 -8.65
CA SER A 53 -19.80 20.17 -7.72
C SER A 53 -19.90 20.90 -6.37
N PRO A 54 -21.03 20.82 -5.65
CA PRO A 54 -21.17 21.40 -4.33
C PRO A 54 -20.46 20.57 -3.22
N ALA A 55 -19.76 19.50 -3.59
CA ALA A 55 -19.07 18.64 -2.63
C ALA A 55 -17.91 19.39 -1.96
N THR A 56 -17.86 19.32 -0.63
CA THR A 56 -16.76 19.85 0.20
C THR A 56 -15.52 18.96 0.14
N GLU A 57 -15.71 17.65 -0.09
CA GLU A 57 -14.65 16.64 -0.20
C GLU A 57 -14.70 15.90 -1.56
N TYR A 58 -13.55 15.79 -2.23
CA TYR A 58 -13.43 15.16 -3.55
C TYR A 58 -12.58 13.89 -3.49
N LYS A 59 -13.23 12.74 -3.39
CA LYS A 59 -12.54 11.44 -3.53
C LYS A 59 -12.38 11.04 -4.99
N ALA A 60 -11.39 10.21 -5.27
CA ALA A 60 -11.09 9.70 -6.62
C ALA A 60 -12.30 9.17 -7.40
N ASN A 61 -13.26 8.52 -6.72
CA ASN A 61 -14.50 8.04 -7.35
C ASN A 61 -15.35 9.15 -7.97
N HIS A 62 -15.25 10.39 -7.49
CA HIS A 62 -15.89 11.55 -8.11
C HIS A 62 -15.15 11.97 -9.39
N LEU A 63 -13.83 12.01 -9.36
CA LEU A 63 -12.99 12.39 -10.52
C LEU A 63 -13.07 11.39 -11.67
N LEU A 64 -13.32 10.12 -11.38
CA LEU A 64 -13.34 9.03 -12.35
C LEU A 64 -14.69 8.84 -13.06
N ARG A 65 -15.66 9.72 -12.81
CA ARG A 65 -16.89 9.77 -13.62
C ARG A 65 -16.54 10.29 -15.01
N GLU A 66 -17.17 9.73 -16.04
CA GLU A 66 -16.88 10.07 -17.44
C GLU A 66 -16.91 11.59 -17.72
N LYS A 67 -17.89 12.30 -17.14
CA LYS A 67 -18.01 13.77 -17.23
C LYS A 67 -16.81 14.56 -16.68
N HIS A 68 -15.91 13.93 -15.94
CA HIS A 68 -14.70 14.54 -15.37
C HIS A 68 -13.40 14.01 -16.00
N ARG A 69 -13.47 13.24 -17.10
CA ARG A 69 -12.27 12.74 -17.81
C ARG A 69 -11.31 13.86 -18.21
N ALA A 70 -11.82 14.99 -18.70
CA ALA A 70 -10.99 16.16 -19.04
C ALA A 70 -10.24 16.75 -17.82
N VAL A 71 -10.80 16.62 -16.62
CA VAL A 71 -10.15 17.05 -15.37
C VAL A 71 -9.03 16.09 -15.00
N LEU A 72 -9.22 14.78 -15.17
CA LEU A 72 -8.18 13.78 -14.98
C LEU A 72 -7.00 13.97 -15.93
N VAL A 73 -7.28 14.22 -17.21
CA VAL A 73 -6.24 14.51 -18.22
C VAL A 73 -5.50 15.80 -17.88
N TRP A 74 -6.20 16.84 -17.41
CA TRP A 74 -5.55 18.07 -16.94
C TRP A 74 -4.66 17.82 -15.72
N LEU A 75 -5.12 17.03 -14.75
CA LEU A 75 -4.38 16.75 -13.53
C LEU A 75 -3.12 15.91 -13.81
N LEU A 76 -3.30 14.76 -14.47
CA LEU A 76 -2.27 13.73 -14.66
C LEU A 76 -1.48 13.84 -15.98
N GLY A 77 -1.90 14.73 -16.87
CA GLY A 77 -1.21 14.95 -18.16
C GLY A 77 0.17 15.55 -17.97
N THR A 78 1.02 15.46 -18.99
CA THR A 78 2.42 15.95 -18.95
C THR A 78 2.54 17.47 -18.74
N GLY A 79 1.48 18.24 -19.02
CA GLY A 79 1.38 19.67 -18.71
C GLY A 79 0.57 19.96 -17.44
N GLY A 80 0.20 18.93 -16.68
CA GLY A 80 -0.62 19.03 -15.48
C GLY A 80 0.17 19.46 -14.24
N PRO A 81 -0.52 19.96 -13.20
CA PRO A 81 0.11 20.55 -12.03
C PRO A 81 0.91 19.55 -11.17
N VAL A 82 0.64 18.25 -11.29
CA VAL A 82 1.34 17.21 -10.51
C VAL A 82 2.39 16.46 -11.32
N HIS A 83 2.49 16.68 -12.63
CA HIS A 83 3.45 15.97 -13.48
C HIS A 83 4.90 16.28 -13.08
N GLY A 84 5.71 15.26 -12.83
CA GLY A 84 7.08 15.40 -12.31
C GLY A 84 7.16 15.84 -10.83
N HIS A 85 6.01 16.12 -10.20
CA HIS A 85 5.89 16.57 -8.81
C HIS A 85 5.17 15.55 -7.93
N ALA A 86 4.78 14.40 -8.46
CA ALA A 86 4.09 13.36 -7.72
C ALA A 86 4.65 11.97 -8.02
N TYR A 87 4.63 11.14 -6.99
CA TYR A 87 5.03 9.73 -7.03
C TYR A 87 3.98 8.90 -6.29
N VAL A 88 3.56 7.79 -6.89
CA VAL A 88 2.60 6.86 -6.31
C VAL A 88 3.19 5.47 -6.27
N GLN A 89 3.24 4.91 -5.07
CA GLN A 89 3.45 3.48 -4.90
C GLN A 89 2.13 2.72 -4.98
N LEU A 90 2.08 1.66 -5.78
CA LEU A 90 0.95 0.74 -5.87
C LEU A 90 1.32 -0.65 -5.37
N VAL A 91 0.51 -1.21 -4.48
CA VAL A 91 0.71 -2.57 -3.95
C VAL A 91 -0.55 -3.41 -4.13
N ASP A 92 -0.42 -4.52 -4.86
CA ASP A 92 -1.44 -5.58 -4.88
C ASP A 92 -1.41 -6.31 -3.53
N LYS A 93 -2.47 -6.14 -2.72
CA LYS A 93 -2.46 -6.58 -1.33
C LYS A 93 -2.45 -8.10 -1.20
N PRO A 94 -3.26 -8.88 -1.94
CA PRO A 94 -3.19 -10.34 -1.86
C PRO A 94 -1.83 -10.89 -2.30
N ARG A 95 -1.22 -10.33 -3.35
CA ARG A 95 0.11 -10.74 -3.80
C ARG A 95 1.19 -10.37 -2.79
N PHE A 96 1.13 -9.18 -2.21
CA PHE A 96 2.00 -8.76 -1.11
C PHE A 96 1.88 -9.72 0.08
N LEU A 97 0.66 -10.07 0.48
CA LEU A 97 0.42 -11.03 1.55
C LEU A 97 1.08 -12.39 1.28
N VAL A 98 0.91 -12.95 0.07
CA VAL A 98 1.52 -14.23 -0.29
C VAL A 98 3.04 -14.13 -0.23
N ARG A 99 3.63 -13.07 -0.79
CA ARG A 99 5.08 -12.83 -0.74
C ARG A 99 5.58 -12.78 0.71
N THR A 100 4.93 -12.01 1.58
CA THR A 100 5.28 -11.90 3.00
C THR A 100 5.12 -13.25 3.71
N LEU A 101 4.07 -14.02 3.41
CA LEU A 101 3.88 -15.34 4.01
C LEU A 101 4.99 -16.32 3.62
N LEU A 102 5.40 -16.31 2.35
CA LEU A 102 6.49 -17.16 1.85
C LEU A 102 7.84 -16.76 2.47
N ASP A 103 8.09 -15.46 2.59
CA ASP A 103 9.27 -14.93 3.27
C ASP A 103 9.33 -15.41 4.73
N GLN A 104 8.26 -15.18 5.50
CA GLN A 104 8.23 -15.51 6.92
C GLN A 104 8.29 -17.01 7.23
N LEU A 105 7.71 -17.86 6.36
CA LEU A 105 7.58 -19.28 6.65
C LEU A 105 8.63 -20.16 5.95
N ILE A 106 9.18 -19.74 4.81
CA ILE A 106 10.11 -20.59 4.03
C ILE A 106 11.26 -19.82 3.38
N ASP A 107 11.47 -18.53 3.68
CA ASP A 107 12.54 -17.68 3.11
C ASP A 107 12.57 -17.68 1.57
N ALA A 108 11.40 -17.80 0.93
CA ALA A 108 11.29 -17.91 -0.55
C ALA A 108 10.23 -16.97 -1.15
N PRO A 109 10.36 -15.64 -0.95
CA PRO A 109 9.37 -14.66 -1.44
C PRO A 109 9.24 -14.63 -2.98
N ASP A 110 10.26 -15.05 -3.70
CA ASP A 110 10.29 -15.15 -5.17
C ASP A 110 9.32 -16.21 -5.72
N ARG A 111 8.90 -17.17 -4.89
CA ARG A 111 7.88 -18.18 -5.25
C ARG A 111 6.44 -17.65 -5.32
N VAL A 112 6.22 -16.35 -5.11
CA VAL A 112 4.88 -15.74 -5.10
C VAL A 112 4.05 -16.08 -6.36
N ASP A 113 4.68 -16.16 -7.53
CA ASP A 113 4.01 -16.49 -8.80
C ASP A 113 3.56 -17.95 -8.93
N THR A 114 4.01 -18.82 -8.02
CA THR A 114 3.57 -20.21 -8.00
C THR A 114 2.21 -20.41 -7.34
N LEU A 115 1.73 -19.41 -6.57
CA LEU A 115 0.47 -19.49 -5.84
C LEU A 115 -0.59 -18.56 -6.47
N PRO A 116 -1.74 -19.10 -6.91
CA PRO A 116 -2.86 -18.30 -7.40
C PRO A 116 -3.35 -17.27 -6.40
N VAL A 117 -3.40 -16.01 -6.85
CA VAL A 117 -4.12 -14.91 -6.20
C VAL A 117 -5.46 -14.77 -6.89
N THR A 118 -6.51 -15.34 -6.29
CA THR A 118 -7.84 -15.42 -6.91
C THR A 118 -8.96 -15.36 -5.87
N ALA A 119 -10.16 -14.97 -6.33
CA ALA A 119 -11.38 -15.00 -5.54
C ALA A 119 -11.98 -16.40 -5.36
N GLU A 120 -11.40 -17.43 -6.00
CA GLU A 120 -11.84 -18.82 -5.84
C GLU A 120 -11.89 -19.20 -4.35
N PRO A 121 -13.00 -19.78 -3.83
CA PRO A 121 -13.22 -19.95 -2.40
C PRO A 121 -12.09 -20.65 -1.63
N ARG A 122 -11.48 -21.68 -2.21
CA ARG A 122 -10.37 -22.43 -1.57
C ARG A 122 -9.10 -21.59 -1.41
N TRP A 123 -8.73 -20.82 -2.45
CA TRP A 123 -7.58 -19.90 -2.39
C TRP A 123 -7.88 -18.71 -1.50
N ARG A 124 -9.11 -18.18 -1.53
CA ARG A 124 -9.53 -17.13 -0.62
C ARG A 124 -9.43 -17.56 0.85
N ARG A 125 -9.79 -18.81 1.17
CA ARG A 125 -9.60 -19.36 2.53
C ARG A 125 -8.13 -19.40 2.94
N PHE A 126 -7.24 -19.85 2.06
CA PHE A 126 -5.79 -19.83 2.28
C PHE A 126 -5.27 -18.40 2.52
N LEU A 127 -5.66 -17.43 1.67
CA LEU A 127 -5.30 -16.03 1.82
C LEU A 127 -5.81 -15.44 3.15
N MET A 128 -7.06 -15.70 3.52
CA MET A 128 -7.62 -15.23 4.79
C MET A 128 -6.87 -15.81 5.99
N ALA A 129 -6.52 -17.10 5.95
CA ALA A 129 -5.76 -17.75 7.01
C ALA A 129 -4.33 -17.19 7.13
N GLY A 130 -3.63 -16.99 5.99
CA GLY A 130 -2.32 -16.35 5.97
C GLY A 130 -2.35 -14.91 6.49
N ASN A 131 -3.39 -14.14 6.13
CA ASN A 131 -3.58 -12.80 6.66
C ASN A 131 -3.81 -12.82 8.18
N ALA A 132 -4.63 -13.74 8.69
CA ALA A 132 -4.87 -13.88 10.13
C ALA A 132 -3.59 -14.23 10.90
N LEU A 133 -2.75 -15.11 10.34
CA LEU A 133 -1.45 -15.46 10.93
C LEU A 133 -0.56 -14.23 11.10
N LEU A 134 -0.38 -13.44 10.03
CA LEU A 134 0.61 -12.36 9.97
C LEU A 134 0.17 -11.04 10.62
N ARG A 135 -1.10 -10.92 11.01
CA ARG A 135 -1.60 -9.74 11.72
C ARG A 135 -1.03 -9.66 13.14
N THR A 136 -0.91 -8.45 13.66
CA THR A 136 -0.51 -8.16 15.04
C THR A 136 -1.57 -7.41 15.84
N ARG A 137 -2.63 -6.92 15.18
CA ARG A 137 -3.73 -6.21 15.85
C ARG A 137 -4.80 -7.16 16.37
N GLU A 138 -5.13 -7.00 17.64
CA GLU A 138 -6.19 -7.74 18.35
C GLU A 138 -7.58 -7.60 17.69
N PRO A 139 -8.46 -8.61 17.82
CA PRO A 139 -8.22 -9.87 18.51
C PRO A 139 -7.33 -10.82 17.69
N LEU A 140 -6.29 -11.37 18.32
CA LEU A 140 -5.42 -12.37 17.71
C LEU A 140 -6.09 -13.74 17.76
N ASP A 141 -6.11 -14.44 16.64
CA ASP A 141 -6.66 -15.80 16.56
C ASP A 141 -5.58 -16.82 16.95
N PRO A 142 -5.71 -17.50 18.10
CA PRO A 142 -4.74 -18.51 18.53
C PRO A 142 -4.74 -19.75 17.61
N THR A 143 -5.79 -19.93 16.80
CA THR A 143 -5.92 -21.04 15.85
C THR A 143 -5.42 -20.68 14.45
N ALA A 144 -4.88 -19.47 14.24
CA ALA A 144 -4.48 -18.99 12.91
C ALA A 144 -3.51 -19.94 12.18
N ALA A 145 -2.55 -20.52 12.90
CA ALA A 145 -1.66 -21.54 12.34
C ALA A 145 -2.45 -22.78 11.90
N ASP A 146 -3.29 -23.35 12.76
CA ASP A 146 -4.10 -24.52 12.42
C ASP A 146 -4.96 -24.29 11.19
N VAL A 147 -5.63 -23.15 11.10
CA VAL A 147 -6.49 -22.79 9.96
C VAL A 147 -5.67 -22.68 8.67
N LEU A 148 -4.48 -22.08 8.72
CA LEU A 148 -3.59 -21.98 7.56
C LEU A 148 -3.13 -23.37 7.08
N PHE A 149 -2.65 -24.21 7.99
CA PHE A 149 -2.14 -25.53 7.63
C PHE A 149 -3.24 -26.49 7.17
N GLN A 150 -4.45 -26.36 7.71
CA GLN A 150 -5.64 -27.03 7.17
C GLN A 150 -5.94 -26.58 5.74
N ALA A 151 -5.92 -25.26 5.46
CA ALA A 151 -6.16 -24.74 4.11
C ALA A 151 -5.09 -25.21 3.10
N ILE A 152 -3.82 -25.27 3.52
CA ILE A 152 -2.74 -25.86 2.70
C ILE A 152 -3.03 -27.34 2.40
N GLY A 153 -3.39 -28.13 3.41
CA GLY A 153 -3.72 -29.55 3.24
C GLY A 153 -4.92 -29.78 2.32
N ASP A 154 -5.97 -28.97 2.44
CA ASP A 154 -7.17 -29.01 1.58
C ASP A 154 -6.85 -28.72 0.12
N LEU A 155 -6.06 -27.66 -0.14
CA LEU A 155 -5.62 -27.31 -1.49
C LEU A 155 -4.87 -28.47 -2.14
N ARG A 156 -3.90 -29.04 -1.43
CA ARG A 156 -3.10 -30.16 -1.95
C ARG A 156 -3.92 -31.41 -2.21
N ARG A 157 -4.85 -31.77 -1.31
CA ARG A 157 -5.75 -32.93 -1.46
C ARG A 157 -6.70 -32.81 -2.65
N THR A 158 -7.19 -31.59 -2.92
CA THR A 158 -8.16 -31.33 -3.99
C THR A 158 -7.50 -31.10 -5.36
N GLY A 159 -6.17 -31.08 -5.41
CA GLY A 159 -5.39 -30.92 -6.63
C GLY A 159 -5.15 -29.45 -7.00
N VAL A 160 -3.88 -29.15 -7.25
CA VAL A 160 -3.38 -27.85 -7.71
C VAL A 160 -2.31 -28.06 -8.79
N PRO A 161 -1.96 -27.04 -9.59
CA PRO A 161 -0.84 -27.14 -10.53
C PRO A 161 0.48 -27.55 -9.85
N PRO A 162 1.39 -28.27 -10.54
CA PRO A 162 2.62 -28.80 -9.93
C PRO A 162 3.46 -27.76 -9.19
N ALA A 163 3.68 -26.59 -9.79
CA ALA A 163 4.45 -25.51 -9.16
C ALA A 163 3.80 -25.01 -7.85
N ALA A 164 2.47 -24.96 -7.81
CA ALA A 164 1.72 -24.59 -6.60
C ALA A 164 1.81 -25.70 -5.54
N ASP A 165 1.74 -26.98 -5.95
CA ASP A 165 1.86 -28.11 -5.00
C ASP A 165 3.24 -28.12 -4.34
N GLU A 166 4.32 -27.89 -5.10
CA GLU A 166 5.68 -27.81 -4.56
C GLU A 166 5.80 -26.73 -3.48
N THR A 167 5.32 -25.52 -3.77
CA THR A 167 5.36 -24.41 -2.81
C THR A 167 4.46 -24.68 -1.59
N LEU A 168 3.26 -25.23 -1.79
CA LEU A 168 2.38 -25.64 -0.69
C LEU A 168 2.98 -26.79 0.14
N ALA A 169 3.73 -27.70 -0.48
CA ALA A 169 4.43 -28.77 0.22
C ALA A 169 5.56 -28.24 1.11
N LEU A 170 6.29 -27.23 0.65
CA LEU A 170 7.30 -26.52 1.46
C LEU A 170 6.65 -25.79 2.63
N LEU A 171 5.60 -25.02 2.38
CA LEU A 171 4.83 -24.35 3.44
C LEU A 171 4.31 -25.37 4.47
N GLY A 172 3.71 -26.47 4.00
CA GLY A 172 3.17 -27.53 4.86
C GLY A 172 4.18 -28.21 5.77
N LYS A 173 5.48 -28.20 5.43
CA LYS A 173 6.57 -28.74 6.26
C LYS A 173 7.07 -27.77 7.33
N ASN A 174 6.70 -26.49 7.25
CA ASN A 174 7.26 -25.42 8.09
C ASN A 174 6.28 -24.89 9.15
N ARG A 175 5.43 -25.77 9.71
CA ARG A 175 4.51 -25.39 10.80
C ARG A 175 5.21 -24.80 12.01
N ALA A 176 6.36 -25.36 12.39
CA ALA A 176 7.15 -24.86 13.52
C ALA A 176 7.50 -23.37 13.36
N ARG A 177 7.83 -22.90 12.15
CA ARG A 177 8.11 -21.47 11.91
C ARG A 177 6.89 -20.57 12.10
N ALA A 178 5.69 -21.07 11.79
CA ALA A 178 4.45 -20.33 12.04
C ALA A 178 4.15 -20.26 13.53
N ASP A 179 4.34 -21.34 14.27
CA ASP A 179 4.18 -21.38 15.73
C ASP A 179 5.20 -20.43 16.40
N ASP A 180 6.48 -20.52 16.01
CA ASP A 180 7.54 -19.62 16.49
C ASP A 180 7.23 -18.15 16.19
N PHE A 181 6.67 -17.85 15.00
CA PHE A 181 6.26 -16.49 14.63
C PHE A 181 5.17 -15.98 15.58
N LEU A 182 4.16 -16.80 15.88
CA LEU A 182 3.07 -16.43 16.80
C LEU A 182 3.59 -16.21 18.23
N ASP A 183 4.53 -17.03 18.68
CA ASP A 183 5.17 -16.86 19.98
C ASP A 183 6.01 -15.59 20.05
N ARG A 184 6.88 -15.34 19.06
CA ARG A 184 7.67 -14.10 18.98
C ARG A 184 6.78 -12.87 18.96
N ARG A 185 5.71 -12.87 18.16
CA ARG A 185 4.74 -11.77 18.09
C ARG A 185 4.13 -11.44 19.45
N ARG A 186 3.93 -12.45 20.31
CA ARG A 186 3.37 -12.27 21.65
C ARG A 186 4.42 -11.76 22.65
N THR A 187 5.65 -12.23 22.57
CA THR A 187 6.71 -11.88 23.54
C THR A 187 7.44 -10.59 23.20
N ASP A 188 7.58 -10.28 21.90
CA ASP A 188 8.31 -9.13 21.36
C ASP A 188 7.60 -8.63 20.08
N PRO A 189 6.48 -7.91 20.21
CA PRO A 189 5.69 -7.47 19.07
C PRO A 189 6.48 -6.45 18.22
N PRO A 190 6.55 -6.62 16.89
CA PRO A 190 7.26 -5.68 16.05
C PRO A 190 6.54 -4.33 16.00
N ALA A 191 7.31 -3.25 15.74
CA ALA A 191 6.76 -1.91 15.61
C ALA A 191 5.62 -1.86 14.58
N PHE A 192 5.83 -2.50 13.42
CA PHE A 192 4.83 -2.69 12.37
C PHE A 192 4.58 -4.19 12.14
N ALA A 193 3.36 -4.56 11.74
CA ALA A 193 3.10 -5.94 11.34
C ALA A 193 3.85 -6.26 10.04
N PRO A 194 4.20 -7.53 9.77
CA PRO A 194 4.73 -7.93 8.47
C PRO A 194 3.81 -7.59 7.29
N VAL A 195 2.51 -7.48 7.55
CA VAL A 195 1.48 -7.10 6.57
C VAL A 195 1.17 -5.61 6.55
N ASP A 196 1.96 -4.78 7.24
CA ASP A 196 1.83 -3.32 7.19
C ASP A 196 2.27 -2.80 5.81
N LEU A 197 1.42 -1.99 5.19
CA LEU A 197 1.67 -1.41 3.88
C LEU A 197 2.17 0.02 3.95
N LEU A 198 1.96 0.70 5.08
CA LEU A 198 2.24 2.12 5.21
C LEU A 198 3.72 2.38 5.52
N ALA A 199 4.30 1.61 6.43
CA ALA A 199 5.72 1.72 6.77
C ALA A 199 6.64 1.54 5.54
N PRO A 200 6.53 0.46 4.75
CA PRO A 200 7.35 0.32 3.54
C PRO A 200 7.04 1.41 2.52
N ALA A 201 5.82 1.93 2.46
CA ALA A 201 5.46 3.00 1.53
C ALA A 201 6.13 4.33 1.86
N ILE A 202 6.17 4.71 3.14
CA ILE A 202 6.90 5.90 3.60
C ILE A 202 8.39 5.75 3.31
N VAL A 203 8.98 4.58 3.60
CA VAL A 203 10.40 4.30 3.30
C VAL A 203 10.68 4.44 1.80
N ASN A 204 9.79 3.93 0.94
CA ASN A 204 9.95 4.07 -0.51
C ASN A 204 9.77 5.50 -1.01
N ALA A 205 8.87 6.30 -0.40
CA ALA A 205 8.75 7.71 -0.71
C ALA A 205 10.05 8.46 -0.37
N VAL A 206 10.64 8.18 0.80
CA VAL A 206 11.96 8.73 1.17
C VAL A 206 13.03 8.31 0.17
N ALA A 207 13.10 7.02 -0.19
CA ALA A 207 14.09 6.54 -1.16
C ALA A 207 13.90 7.16 -2.56
N HIS A 208 12.67 7.46 -2.97
CA HIS A 208 12.38 8.11 -4.24
C HIS A 208 12.81 9.59 -4.25
N TRP A 209 12.47 10.32 -3.19
CA TRP A 209 12.70 11.77 -3.11
C TRP A 209 14.05 12.14 -2.51
N GLY A 210 14.80 11.22 -1.90
CA GLY A 210 16.04 11.50 -1.17
C GLY A 210 15.79 12.18 0.19
N PRO A 211 16.68 13.07 0.66
CA PRO A 211 16.49 13.80 1.92
C PRO A 211 15.19 14.60 1.96
N VAL A 212 14.30 14.28 2.90
CA VAL A 212 12.93 14.84 2.98
C VAL A 212 12.48 15.19 4.40
N ARG A 213 11.56 16.16 4.49
CA ARG A 213 10.58 16.25 5.57
C ARG A 213 9.21 15.88 5.02
N ILE A 214 8.50 15.01 5.71
CA ILE A 214 7.19 14.53 5.29
C ILE A 214 6.09 15.20 6.12
N THR A 215 5.10 15.79 5.45
CA THR A 215 3.78 16.10 6.01
C THR A 215 2.80 15.03 5.53
N HIS A 216 2.24 14.25 6.44
CA HIS A 216 1.39 13.12 6.10
C HIS A 216 -0.03 13.34 6.61
N ASP A 217 -1.05 12.86 5.89
CA ASP A 217 -2.41 12.82 6.47
C ASP A 217 -2.41 12.07 7.80
N PHE A 218 -3.32 12.45 8.69
CA PHE A 218 -3.40 11.87 10.00
C PHE A 218 -3.71 10.37 9.91
N GLN A 219 -2.74 9.57 10.32
CA GLN A 219 -2.89 8.13 10.41
C GLN A 219 -2.64 7.64 11.82
N SER A 220 -3.70 7.14 12.46
CA SER A 220 -3.67 6.61 13.83
C SER A 220 -2.61 5.53 14.07
N SER A 221 -2.20 4.81 13.02
CA SER A 221 -1.14 3.81 13.13
C SER A 221 0.27 4.40 13.22
N LEU A 222 0.49 5.68 12.93
CA LEU A 222 1.80 6.36 13.00
C LEU A 222 2.01 7.02 14.36
N THR A 223 2.14 6.19 15.41
CA THR A 223 2.48 6.68 16.76
C THR A 223 3.89 7.28 16.81
N PRO A 224 4.23 8.10 17.82
CA PRO A 224 5.59 8.66 17.96
C PRO A 224 6.70 7.60 17.94
N THR A 225 6.48 6.45 18.58
CA THR A 225 7.42 5.31 18.56
C THR A 225 7.62 4.75 17.16
N ARG A 226 6.54 4.64 16.37
CA ARG A 226 6.59 4.16 14.98
C ARG A 226 7.22 5.17 14.04
N VAL A 227 7.01 6.47 14.28
CA VAL A 227 7.71 7.54 13.56
C VAL A 227 9.21 7.51 13.85
N ALA A 228 9.61 7.30 15.12
CA ALA A 228 11.02 7.13 15.46
C ALA A 228 11.64 5.92 14.73
N TRP A 229 10.95 4.78 14.71
CA TRP A 229 11.36 3.60 13.94
C TRP A 229 11.53 3.91 12.45
N LEU A 230 10.60 4.66 11.83
CA LEU A 230 10.70 5.04 10.42
C LEU A 230 11.93 5.91 10.13
N ARG A 231 12.32 6.79 11.05
CA ARG A 231 13.51 7.63 10.91
C ARG A 231 14.81 6.82 11.04
N GLU A 232 14.80 5.76 11.82
CA GLU A 232 15.92 4.81 11.89
C GLU A 232 16.01 3.96 10.60
N ALA A 233 14.86 3.50 10.09
CA ALA A 233 14.79 2.70 8.87
C ALA A 233 15.09 3.49 7.59
N ALA A 234 14.82 4.80 7.58
CA ALA A 234 15.06 5.70 6.46
C ALA A 234 15.86 6.94 6.91
N PRO A 235 17.21 6.90 6.88
CA PRO A 235 18.06 7.97 7.38
C PRO A 235 17.86 9.33 6.69
N ASP A 236 17.35 9.33 5.45
CA ASP A 236 17.01 10.52 4.68
C ASP A 236 15.67 11.16 5.12
N LEU A 237 14.93 10.54 6.05
CA LEU A 237 13.74 11.12 6.68
C LEU A 237 14.14 12.04 7.83
N ALA A 238 14.24 13.33 7.54
CA ALA A 238 14.58 14.34 8.54
C ALA A 238 13.48 14.50 9.59
N ASP A 239 12.22 14.52 9.15
CA ASP A 239 11.03 14.67 10.00
C ASP A 239 9.77 14.09 9.36
N LEU A 240 8.79 13.71 10.20
CA LEU A 240 7.46 13.28 9.78
C LEU A 240 6.40 13.90 10.71
N THR A 241 5.59 14.79 10.15
CA THR A 241 4.49 15.48 10.84
C THR A 241 3.15 14.97 10.31
N LEU A 242 2.21 14.69 11.22
CA LEU A 242 0.83 14.31 10.89
C LEU A 242 -0.07 15.55 10.94
N VAL A 243 -0.91 15.74 9.93
CA VAL A 243 -1.85 16.86 9.84
C VAL A 243 -3.24 16.37 9.44
N ASP A 244 -4.27 17.16 9.73
CA ASP A 244 -5.59 16.94 9.12
C ASP A 244 -5.53 17.37 7.66
N SER A 245 -5.99 16.53 6.73
CA SER A 245 -6.05 16.87 5.30
C SER A 245 -6.78 18.19 5.01
N ASN A 246 -7.72 18.65 5.85
CA ASN A 246 -8.38 19.95 5.66
C ASN A 246 -7.45 21.15 5.85
N ASP A 247 -6.36 20.98 6.61
CA ASP A 247 -5.43 22.05 6.96
C ASP A 247 -4.24 22.17 5.98
N ASP A 248 -3.98 21.15 5.17
CA ASP A 248 -2.88 21.14 4.20
C ASP A 248 -3.35 20.74 2.78
N PRO A 249 -3.39 21.67 1.80
CA PRO A 249 -3.80 21.37 0.44
C PRO A 249 -2.84 20.41 -0.26
N ARG A 250 -1.57 20.29 0.19
CA ARG A 250 -0.62 19.34 -0.39
C ARG A 250 -1.03 17.90 -0.09
N VAL A 251 -1.55 17.64 1.11
CA VAL A 251 -2.12 16.34 1.49
C VAL A 251 -3.38 16.05 0.67
N GLN A 252 -4.26 17.03 0.44
CA GLN A 252 -5.44 16.86 -0.43
C GLN A 252 -5.04 16.47 -1.86
N VAL A 253 -3.98 17.08 -2.41
CA VAL A 253 -3.45 16.70 -3.72
C VAL A 253 -2.89 15.28 -3.69
N ALA A 254 -2.18 14.90 -2.62
CA ALA A 254 -1.67 13.54 -2.43
C ALA A 254 -2.80 12.49 -2.39
N ASP A 255 -3.91 12.74 -1.65
CA ASP A 255 -5.10 11.87 -1.61
C ASP A 255 -5.66 11.64 -3.02
N ILE A 256 -5.88 12.75 -3.74
CA ILE A 256 -6.48 12.73 -5.07
C ILE A 256 -5.60 11.91 -6.02
N VAL A 257 -4.28 12.14 -6.00
CA VAL A 257 -3.34 11.42 -6.86
C VAL A 257 -3.29 9.95 -6.47
N ALA A 258 -3.12 9.62 -5.19
CA ALA A 258 -3.09 8.24 -4.69
C ALA A 258 -4.37 7.49 -5.08
N GLY A 259 -5.54 8.07 -4.78
CA GLY A 259 -6.83 7.48 -5.07
C GLY A 259 -7.12 7.32 -6.56
N THR A 260 -6.75 8.32 -7.37
CA THR A 260 -6.98 8.29 -8.82
C THR A 260 -6.10 7.25 -9.48
N VAL A 261 -4.80 7.27 -9.22
CA VAL A 261 -3.84 6.30 -9.79
C VAL A 261 -4.20 4.88 -9.37
N ARG A 262 -4.58 4.66 -8.11
CA ARG A 262 -5.05 3.35 -7.60
C ARG A 262 -6.24 2.81 -8.39
N VAL A 263 -7.28 3.62 -8.59
CA VAL A 263 -8.49 3.14 -9.25
C VAL A 263 -8.25 2.97 -10.76
N ILE A 264 -7.41 3.80 -11.38
CA ILE A 264 -6.98 3.59 -12.77
C ILE A 264 -6.25 2.25 -12.91
N ALA A 265 -5.36 1.91 -11.99
CA ALA A 265 -4.63 0.63 -12.02
C ALA A 265 -5.54 -0.61 -11.95
N GLY A 266 -6.73 -0.47 -11.36
CA GLY A 266 -7.75 -1.53 -11.34
C GLY A 266 -8.68 -1.57 -12.56
N ARG A 267 -8.51 -0.68 -13.55
CA ARG A 267 -9.38 -0.57 -14.74
C ARG A 267 -8.64 -0.96 -16.02
N SER A 268 -9.40 -1.46 -16.99
CA SER A 268 -8.92 -1.71 -18.35
C SER A 268 -9.19 -0.50 -19.27
N ASP A 269 -8.59 0.65 -18.97
CA ASP A 269 -8.62 1.85 -19.82
C ASP A 269 -7.18 2.22 -20.22
N PRO A 270 -6.74 1.94 -21.46
CA PRO A 270 -5.36 2.17 -21.89
C PRO A 270 -4.90 3.62 -21.82
N GLU A 271 -5.79 4.59 -22.07
CA GLU A 271 -5.44 6.01 -22.06
C GLU A 271 -5.20 6.49 -20.63
N LEU A 272 -6.08 6.12 -19.70
CA LEU A 272 -5.88 6.42 -18.28
C LEU A 272 -4.67 5.69 -17.71
N ALA A 273 -4.45 4.43 -18.11
CA ALA A 273 -3.27 3.67 -17.71
C ALA A 273 -1.96 4.34 -18.16
N ALA A 274 -1.92 4.90 -19.36
CA ALA A 274 -0.77 5.67 -19.85
C ALA A 274 -0.51 6.92 -18.98
N LEU A 275 -1.56 7.66 -18.61
CA LEU A 275 -1.43 8.80 -17.70
C LEU A 275 -0.89 8.39 -16.32
N ALA A 276 -1.46 7.35 -15.72
CA ALA A 276 -1.06 6.85 -14.41
C ALA A 276 0.38 6.29 -14.39
N SER A 277 0.87 5.74 -15.51
CA SER A 277 2.21 5.15 -15.60
C SER A 277 3.35 6.13 -15.34
N GLY A 278 3.14 7.43 -15.62
CA GLY A 278 4.12 8.48 -15.35
C GLY A 278 4.38 8.74 -13.86
N TYR A 279 3.55 8.19 -12.97
CA TYR A 279 3.60 8.42 -11.53
C TYR A 279 4.05 7.19 -10.73
N VAL A 280 4.18 6.03 -11.37
CA VAL A 280 4.51 4.76 -10.72
C VAL A 280 5.85 4.26 -11.23
N THR A 281 6.80 3.92 -10.35
CA THR A 281 8.06 3.27 -10.75
C THR A 281 7.97 1.75 -10.65
N ALA A 282 8.83 1.04 -11.38
CA ALA A 282 8.92 -0.42 -11.32
C ALA A 282 9.29 -0.95 -9.92
N THR A 283 10.05 -0.17 -9.14
CA THR A 283 10.42 -0.47 -7.73
C THR A 283 9.24 -0.43 -6.78
N ALA A 284 8.15 0.26 -7.15
CA ALA A 284 6.94 0.34 -6.36
C ALA A 284 6.19 -1.00 -6.23
N ARG A 285 6.61 -2.03 -6.98
CA ARG A 285 6.04 -3.39 -6.92
C ARG A 285 6.54 -4.25 -5.77
N THR A 286 7.61 -3.87 -5.06
CA THR A 286 8.19 -4.73 -4.03
C THR A 286 9.21 -3.98 -3.18
N VAL A 287 8.88 -3.71 -1.91
CA VAL A 287 9.88 -3.75 -0.82
C VAL A 287 9.20 -4.44 0.35
N ALA A 288 9.68 -5.65 0.66
CA ALA A 288 9.57 -6.21 2.01
C ALA A 288 10.81 -5.68 2.76
N PRO A 289 10.75 -5.46 4.09
CA PRO A 289 11.89 -5.00 4.87
C PRO A 289 13.12 -5.90 4.70
#